data_AF-A0A1E5VLV1-F1
#
_entry.id   AF-A0A1E5VLV1-F1
#
_cell.length_a   1.000
_cell.length_b   1.000
_cell.length_c   1.000
_cell.angle_alpha   90.00
_cell.angle_beta   90.00
_cell.angle_gamma   90.00
#
_symmetry.space_group_name_H-M   'P 1'
#
loop_
_entity.id
_entity.type
_entity.pdbx_description
1 polymer ?
#
loop_
_entity_poly.entity_id
_entity_poly.type
_entity_poly.pdbx_seq_one_letter_code
_entity_poly.pdbx_strand_id
1 'polypeptide(L)'
;MARCTYPPGHDDHPLVRLNPHDCVPFIELLFAAEQGSKMDGLPSPRLMATHMQHSVLPASISNNPDCKIVYVCSKASPETVFLRYEDVLLDPVKNVRKLAQFVGHSFSPAEEDAGVAMDIVRLCSFDKLKNLEINKAGSRSPFAKRPVLSERRGGRDWVNHVTPDMARRLDAIVEEKLRGSGLSFA
;
A
#
# COMPACT_ATOMS: atom_id res chain seq x y z
N MET A 1 6.98 -13.51 12.82
CA MET A 1 8.28 -14.07 12.37
C MET A 1 8.91 -13.32 11.18
N ALA A 2 8.20 -12.48 10.41
CA ALA A 2 8.79 -11.81 9.23
C ALA A 2 9.81 -10.68 9.52
N ARG A 3 9.63 -9.89 10.59
CA ARG A 3 10.51 -8.76 10.94
C ARG A 3 11.91 -9.18 11.41
N CYS A 4 12.06 -10.42 11.88
CA CYS A 4 13.35 -11.00 12.27
C CYS A 4 14.17 -11.48 11.06
N THR A 5 13.50 -11.85 9.96
CA THR A 5 14.16 -12.32 8.74
C THR A 5 14.80 -11.17 7.97
N TYR A 6 14.11 -10.02 7.90
CA TYR A 6 14.60 -8.82 7.25
C TYR A 6 14.40 -7.61 8.18
N PRO A 7 15.38 -7.31 9.06
CA PRO A 7 15.30 -6.16 9.93
C PRO A 7 15.29 -4.85 9.11
N PRO A 8 14.46 -3.85 9.47
CA PRO A 8 14.29 -2.63 8.68
C PRO A 8 15.54 -1.74 8.57
N GLY A 9 16.55 -1.98 9.40
CA GLY A 9 17.83 -1.27 9.37
C GLY A 9 18.95 -1.95 8.58
N HIS A 10 18.68 -3.11 7.97
CA HIS A 10 19.72 -3.96 7.40
C HIS A 10 19.80 -3.82 5.86
N ASP A 11 21.01 -3.82 5.30
CA ASP A 11 21.24 -3.56 3.87
C ASP A 11 20.79 -4.71 2.95
N ASP A 12 20.58 -5.89 3.51
CA ASP A 12 20.02 -7.06 2.82
C ASP A 12 18.49 -7.03 2.73
N HIS A 13 17.83 -6.02 3.33
CA HIS A 13 16.39 -5.89 3.28
C HIS A 13 15.89 -5.77 1.82
N PRO A 14 14.86 -6.53 1.40
CA PRO A 14 14.39 -6.55 0.01
C PRO A 14 14.11 -5.17 -0.59
N LEU A 15 13.48 -4.27 0.18
CA LEU A 15 13.18 -2.88 -0.25
C LEU A 15 14.42 -2.01 -0.52
N VAL A 16 15.62 -2.41 -0.09
CA VAL A 16 16.88 -1.73 -0.42
C VAL A 16 17.41 -2.19 -1.77
N ARG A 17 17.11 -3.44 -2.16
CA ARG A 17 17.71 -4.15 -3.31
C ARG A 17 16.75 -4.38 -4.48
N LEU A 18 15.45 -4.30 -4.23
CA LEU A 18 14.37 -4.56 -5.16
C LEU A 18 13.39 -3.40 -5.16
N ASN A 19 12.72 -3.21 -6.29
CA ASN A 19 11.63 -2.26 -6.37
C ASN A 19 10.44 -2.74 -5.49
N PRO A 20 9.70 -1.84 -4.81
CA PRO A 20 8.52 -2.24 -4.04
C PRO A 20 7.49 -3.08 -4.83
N HIS A 21 7.33 -2.83 -6.13
CA HIS A 21 6.44 -3.61 -7.00
C HIS A 21 7.00 -4.97 -7.44
N ASP A 22 8.31 -5.19 -7.28
CA ASP A 22 8.91 -6.53 -7.42
C ASP A 22 8.69 -7.35 -6.13
N CYS A 23 8.67 -6.68 -4.97
CA CYS A 23 8.37 -7.30 -3.67
C CYS A 23 6.87 -7.62 -3.51
N VAL A 24 5.99 -6.78 -4.06
CA VAL A 24 4.54 -6.92 -4.00
C VAL A 24 3.96 -6.73 -5.40
N PRO A 25 3.85 -7.81 -6.19
CA PRO A 25 3.41 -7.71 -7.57
C PRO A 25 1.90 -7.42 -7.68
N PHE A 26 1.52 -6.72 -8.74
CA PHE A 26 0.11 -6.49 -9.07
C PHE A 26 -0.49 -7.69 -9.81
N ILE A 27 -1.61 -8.20 -9.32
CA ILE A 27 -2.31 -9.35 -9.89
C ILE A 27 -2.66 -9.11 -11.37
N GLU A 28 -3.27 -7.95 -11.67
CA GLU A 28 -3.66 -7.58 -13.03
C GLU A 28 -2.47 -7.49 -14.00
N LEU A 29 -1.30 -7.03 -13.54
CA LEU A 29 -0.11 -6.93 -14.39
C LEU A 29 0.53 -8.29 -14.64
N LEU A 30 0.50 -9.19 -13.65
CA LEU A 30 0.96 -10.56 -13.84
C LEU A 30 0.11 -11.30 -14.87
N PHE A 31 -1.21 -11.15 -14.81
CA PHE A 31 -2.11 -11.74 -15.81
C PHE A 31 -1.91 -11.13 -17.19
N ALA A 32 -1.85 -9.80 -17.30
CA ALA A 32 -1.64 -9.12 -18.58
C ALA A 32 -0.28 -9.46 -19.23
N ALA A 33 0.73 -9.78 -18.43
CA ALA A 33 2.05 -10.20 -18.89
C ALA A 33 2.20 -11.71 -19.09
N GLU A 34 1.12 -12.49 -18.94
CA GLU A 34 1.12 -13.97 -18.97
C GLU A 34 2.11 -14.61 -17.97
N GLN A 35 2.35 -13.94 -16.84
CA GLN A 35 3.28 -14.36 -15.79
C GLN A 35 2.56 -14.92 -14.56
N GLY A 36 1.40 -15.56 -14.76
CA GLY A 36 0.58 -16.11 -13.66
C GLY A 36 1.32 -17.10 -12.77
N SER A 37 2.24 -17.89 -13.34
CA SER A 37 3.08 -18.85 -12.60
C SER A 37 4.01 -18.20 -11.57
N LYS A 38 4.30 -16.89 -11.68
CA LYS A 38 5.03 -16.17 -10.64
C LYS A 38 4.28 -16.11 -9.31
N MET A 39 2.94 -16.19 -9.33
CA MET A 39 2.12 -16.20 -8.11
C MET A 39 2.35 -17.46 -7.28
N ASP A 40 2.63 -18.60 -7.94
CA ASP A 40 2.87 -19.88 -7.27
C ASP A 40 4.25 -19.94 -6.61
N GLY A 41 5.21 -19.18 -7.13
CA GLY A 41 6.56 -19.07 -6.59
C GLY A 41 6.72 -18.09 -5.43
N LEU A 42 5.67 -17.35 -5.04
CA LEU A 42 5.75 -16.40 -3.94
C LEU A 42 5.83 -17.13 -2.59
N PRO A 43 6.71 -16.68 -1.66
CA PRO A 43 6.81 -17.28 -0.34
C PRO A 43 5.53 -17.05 0.47
N SER A 44 5.15 -18.02 1.29
CA SER A 44 4.03 -17.87 2.23
C SER A 44 4.48 -17.14 3.51
N PRO A 45 3.69 -16.19 4.04
CA PRO A 45 2.42 -15.70 3.49
C PRO A 45 2.63 -14.82 2.23
N ARG A 46 1.79 -15.04 1.22
CA ARG A 46 1.88 -14.36 -0.08
C ARG A 46 1.35 -12.92 0.03
N LEU A 47 2.14 -11.95 -0.41
CA LEU A 47 1.76 -10.54 -0.47
C LEU A 47 1.64 -10.10 -1.93
N MET A 48 0.47 -9.58 -2.30
CA MET A 48 0.16 -9.12 -3.66
C MET A 48 -0.69 -7.85 -3.58
N ALA A 49 -0.68 -7.07 -4.65
CA ALA A 49 -1.48 -5.85 -4.78
C ALA A 49 -2.47 -5.95 -5.94
N THR A 50 -3.55 -5.17 -5.89
CA THR A 50 -4.49 -5.05 -7.00
C THR A 50 -5.25 -3.73 -6.94
N HIS A 51 -5.58 -3.19 -8.10
CA HIS A 51 -6.53 -2.08 -8.29
C HIS A 51 -7.92 -2.55 -8.71
N MET A 52 -8.17 -3.87 -8.75
CA MET A 52 -9.50 -4.41 -9.04
C MET A 52 -10.49 -4.08 -7.92
N GLN A 53 -11.75 -3.90 -8.29
CA GLN A 53 -12.84 -3.72 -7.32
C GLN A 53 -13.05 -5.01 -6.51
N HIS A 54 -13.44 -4.88 -5.24
CA HIS A 54 -13.71 -6.05 -4.38
C HIS A 54 -14.67 -7.06 -5.03
N SER A 55 -15.70 -6.57 -5.72
CA SER A 55 -16.77 -7.37 -6.34
C SER A 55 -16.29 -8.28 -7.47
N VAL A 56 -15.13 -8.01 -8.06
CA VAL A 56 -14.58 -8.83 -9.15
C VAL A 56 -13.50 -9.80 -8.67
N LEU A 57 -13.15 -9.76 -7.38
CA LEU A 57 -12.21 -10.71 -6.81
C LEU A 57 -12.84 -12.11 -6.76
N PRO A 58 -12.08 -13.18 -7.08
CA PRO A 58 -12.55 -14.54 -6.91
C PRO A 58 -13.00 -14.82 -5.47
N ALA A 59 -14.03 -15.65 -5.31
CA ALA A 59 -14.53 -16.07 -4.00
C ALA A 59 -13.47 -16.75 -3.13
N SER A 60 -12.46 -17.38 -3.76
CA SER A 60 -11.30 -17.96 -3.08
C SER A 60 -10.38 -16.92 -2.40
N ILE A 61 -10.55 -15.64 -2.72
CA ILE A 61 -9.88 -14.50 -2.09
C ILE A 61 -10.88 -13.77 -1.18
N SER A 62 -12.04 -13.36 -1.70
CA SER A 62 -12.98 -12.49 -0.97
C SER A 62 -13.67 -13.19 0.20
N ASN A 63 -13.87 -14.51 0.13
CA ASN A 63 -14.61 -15.27 1.14
C ASN A 63 -13.68 -16.16 1.97
N ASN A 64 -12.37 -16.00 1.82
CA ASN A 64 -11.39 -16.83 2.49
C ASN A 64 -10.97 -16.18 3.82
N PRO A 65 -11.30 -16.77 4.98
CA PRO A 65 -11.00 -16.17 6.29
C PRO A 65 -9.50 -16.09 6.59
N ASP A 66 -8.67 -16.88 5.90
CA ASP A 66 -7.21 -16.85 6.04
C ASP A 66 -6.57 -15.78 5.15
N CYS A 67 -7.33 -15.19 4.21
CA CYS A 67 -6.88 -14.11 3.35
C CYS A 67 -7.27 -12.76 3.95
N LYS A 68 -6.29 -11.88 4.14
CA LYS A 68 -6.51 -10.54 4.69
C LYS A 68 -6.43 -9.51 3.58
N ILE A 69 -7.46 -8.67 3.46
CA ILE A 69 -7.51 -7.61 2.45
C ILE A 69 -7.28 -6.26 3.13
N VAL A 70 -6.28 -5.53 2.64
CA VAL A 70 -5.94 -4.17 3.09
C VAL A 70 -6.39 -3.20 2.02
N TYR A 71 -7.32 -2.30 2.38
CA TYR A 71 -7.77 -1.22 1.51
C TYR A 71 -7.12 0.09 1.92
N VAL A 72 -6.54 0.80 0.96
CA VAL A 72 -6.10 2.19 1.17
C VAL A 72 -7.21 3.11 0.65
N CYS A 73 -8.27 3.28 1.46
CA CYS A 73 -9.40 4.18 1.21
C CYS A 73 -10.21 4.44 2.51
N SER A 74 -11.36 5.15 2.42
CA SER A 74 -12.01 5.77 3.60
C SER A 74 -13.13 4.99 4.33
N LYS A 75 -13.36 3.68 4.10
CA LYS A 75 -14.40 2.91 4.85
C LYS A 75 -13.85 2.13 6.04
N ALA A 76 -14.70 1.44 6.81
CA ALA A 76 -14.33 0.36 7.72
C ALA A 76 -15.28 -0.84 7.49
N SER A 77 -14.75 -2.06 7.47
CA SER A 77 -15.52 -3.31 7.52
C SER A 77 -14.80 -4.30 8.46
N PRO A 78 -15.50 -5.29 9.06
CA PRO A 78 -14.90 -6.17 10.07
C PRO A 78 -13.74 -7.02 9.55
N GLU A 79 -13.76 -7.39 8.27
CA GLU A 79 -12.81 -8.33 7.66
C GLU A 79 -11.67 -7.64 6.90
N THR A 80 -11.68 -6.30 6.87
CA THR A 80 -10.74 -5.50 6.08
C THR A 80 -10.23 -4.32 6.90
N VAL A 81 -8.91 -4.11 6.92
CA VAL A 81 -8.37 -2.86 7.45
C VAL A 81 -8.38 -1.80 6.37
N PHE A 82 -8.84 -0.62 6.75
CA PHE A 82 -8.78 0.56 5.91
C PHE A 82 -7.78 1.57 6.48
N LEU A 83 -6.98 2.11 5.57
CA LEU A 83 -6.01 3.16 5.82
C LEU A 83 -6.35 4.34 4.90
N ARG A 84 -6.71 5.49 5.48
CA ARG A 84 -6.79 6.72 4.69
C ARG A 84 -5.37 7.19 4.42
N TYR A 85 -5.10 7.59 3.18
CA TYR A 85 -3.76 7.99 2.79
C TYR A 85 -3.27 9.18 3.61
N GLU A 86 -4.16 10.14 3.88
CA GLU A 86 -3.91 11.32 4.70
C GLU A 86 -3.57 10.95 6.15
N ASP A 87 -4.26 9.96 6.72
CA ASP A 87 -3.95 9.47 8.07
C ASP A 87 -2.59 8.79 8.11
N VAL A 88 -2.24 8.02 7.06
CA VAL A 88 -0.93 7.39 6.93
C VAL A 88 0.17 8.44 6.85
N LEU A 89 -0.07 9.56 6.18
CA LEU A 89 0.87 10.68 6.15
C LEU A 89 0.95 11.43 7.49
N LEU A 90 -0.19 11.58 8.18
CA LEU A 90 -0.28 12.32 9.44
C LEU A 90 0.39 11.58 10.61
N ASP A 91 0.14 10.27 10.73
CA ASP A 91 0.74 9.42 11.76
C ASP A 91 1.12 8.04 11.18
N PRO A 92 2.26 7.95 10.47
CA PRO A 92 2.70 6.73 9.82
C PRO A 92 2.86 5.56 10.81
N VAL A 93 3.35 5.85 12.02
CA VAL A 93 3.72 4.84 13.02
C VAL A 93 2.47 4.18 13.58
N LYS A 94 1.45 4.98 13.94
CA LYS A 94 0.16 4.46 14.38
C LYS A 94 -0.49 3.59 13.30
N ASN A 95 -0.41 4.00 12.03
CA ASN A 95 -0.96 3.22 10.94
C ASN A 95 -0.17 1.93 10.67
N VAL A 96 1.16 1.95 10.80
CA VAL A 96 2.00 0.74 10.76
C VAL A 96 1.64 -0.21 11.90
N ARG A 97 1.42 0.28 13.13
CA ARG A 97 0.95 -0.55 14.25
C ARG A 97 -0.42 -1.16 13.99
N LYS A 98 -1.37 -0.36 13.51
CA LYS A 98 -2.73 -0.81 13.13
C LYS A 98 -2.66 -1.91 12.06
N LEU A 99 -1.83 -1.72 11.03
CA LEU A 99 -1.64 -2.69 9.97
C LEU A 99 -0.98 -3.97 10.51
N ALA A 100 0.07 -3.85 11.31
CA ALA A 100 0.77 -4.96 11.93
C ALA A 100 -0.16 -5.83 12.80
N GLN A 101 -1.01 -5.19 13.60
CA GLN A 101 -2.03 -5.88 14.39
C GLN A 101 -3.03 -6.62 13.50
N PHE A 102 -3.56 -5.97 12.46
CA PHE A 102 -4.51 -6.57 11.53
C PHE A 102 -3.93 -7.80 10.83
N VAL A 103 -2.69 -7.74 10.34
CA VAL A 103 -2.04 -8.88 9.68
C VAL A 103 -1.63 -10.00 10.64
N GLY A 104 -1.77 -9.81 11.96
CA GLY A 104 -1.45 -10.82 12.98
C GLY A 104 0.02 -10.81 13.40
N HIS A 105 0.70 -9.69 13.21
CA HIS A 105 2.10 -9.47 13.58
C HIS A 105 2.25 -8.18 14.39
N SER A 106 1.43 -8.03 15.45
CA SER A 106 1.56 -6.95 16.43
C SER A 106 2.99 -6.81 16.93
N PHE A 107 3.40 -5.59 17.26
CA PHE A 107 4.72 -5.35 17.85
C PHE A 107 4.74 -5.87 19.29
N SER A 108 5.81 -6.58 19.64
CA SER A 108 6.08 -6.94 21.03
C SER A 108 6.55 -5.72 21.82
N PRO A 109 6.46 -5.73 23.17
CA PRO A 109 6.98 -4.63 23.99
C PRO A 109 8.46 -4.32 23.70
N ALA A 110 9.29 -5.35 23.50
CA ALA A 110 10.69 -5.16 23.14
C ALA A 110 10.89 -4.50 21.77
N GLU A 111 10.03 -4.81 20.78
CA GLU A 111 10.06 -4.13 19.47
C GLU A 111 9.59 -2.67 19.57
N GLU A 112 8.63 -2.39 20.44
CA GLU A 112 8.16 -1.01 20.71
C GLU A 112 9.27 -0.19 21.40
N ASP A 113 9.89 -0.74 22.44
CA ASP A 113 10.99 -0.11 23.17
C ASP A 113 12.21 0.11 22.28
N ALA A 114 12.49 -0.84 21.38
CA ALA A 114 13.57 -0.73 20.39
C ALA A 114 13.22 0.21 19.21
N GLY A 115 12.00 0.74 19.13
CA GLY A 115 11.61 1.68 18.07
C GLY A 115 11.45 1.04 16.68
N VAL A 116 11.20 -0.26 16.59
CA VAL A 116 11.14 -1.01 15.31
C VAL A 116 10.07 -0.46 14.37
N ALA A 117 8.93 -0.02 14.91
CA ALA A 117 7.87 0.62 14.11
C ALA A 117 8.37 1.91 13.43
N MET A 118 9.22 2.67 14.11
CA MET A 118 9.84 3.88 13.58
C MET A 118 10.85 3.56 12.48
N ASP A 119 11.64 2.49 12.66
CA ASP A 119 12.59 2.04 11.65
C ASP A 119 11.90 1.57 10.36
N ILE A 120 10.75 0.89 10.48
CA ILE A 120 9.92 0.51 9.33
C ILE A 120 9.42 1.76 8.59
N VAL A 121 8.90 2.75 9.32
CA VAL A 121 8.46 4.02 8.73
C VAL A 121 9.62 4.71 8.00
N ARG A 122 10.81 4.75 8.61
CA ARG A 122 12.00 5.34 8.02
C ARG A 122 12.42 4.62 6.74
N LEU A 123 12.45 3.29 6.76
CA LEU A 123 12.78 2.46 5.61
C LEU A 123 11.79 2.66 4.45
N CYS A 124 10.50 2.65 4.76
CA CYS A 124 9.42 2.79 3.78
C CYS A 124 9.09 4.24 3.41
N SER A 125 9.83 5.22 3.95
CA SER A 125 9.58 6.63 3.69
C SER A 125 9.80 6.95 2.21
N PHE A 126 8.98 7.87 1.69
CA PHE A 126 9.07 8.32 0.30
C PHE A 126 10.49 8.80 -0.04
N ASP A 127 11.07 9.62 0.84
CA ASP A 127 12.41 10.17 0.65
C ASP A 127 13.49 9.08 0.63
N LYS A 128 13.40 8.06 1.48
CA LYS A 128 14.35 6.94 1.45
C LYS A 128 14.20 6.15 0.16
N LEU A 129 12.99 5.68 -0.15
CA LEU A 129 12.75 4.78 -1.29
C LEU A 129 13.02 5.47 -2.63
N LYS A 130 12.59 6.73 -2.81
CA LYS A 130 12.84 7.49 -4.04
C LYS A 130 14.33 7.62 -4.36
N ASN A 131 15.16 7.74 -3.32
CA ASN A 131 16.59 7.98 -3.49
C ASN A 131 17.42 6.70 -3.67
N LEU A 132 16.81 5.51 -3.60
CA LEU A 132 17.49 4.25 -3.91
C LEU A 132 17.66 4.09 -5.43
N GLU A 133 18.86 3.68 -5.86
CA GLU A 133 19.19 3.49 -7.28
C GLU A 133 18.22 2.54 -8.00
N ILE A 134 17.76 1.49 -7.30
CA ILE A 134 16.80 0.52 -7.82
C ILE A 134 15.41 1.10 -8.15
N ASN A 135 15.10 2.31 -7.66
CA ASN A 135 13.83 3.01 -7.91
C ASN A 135 13.99 4.18 -8.89
N LYS A 136 15.24 4.60 -9.20
CA LYS A 136 15.54 5.67 -10.16
C LYS A 136 15.52 5.16 -11.60
N ALA A 137 16.02 3.95 -11.83
CA ALA A 137 15.73 3.22 -13.05
C ALA A 137 14.25 2.85 -13.03
N GLY A 138 13.47 3.24 -14.05
CA GLY A 138 12.04 2.87 -14.15
C GLY A 138 11.82 1.36 -13.95
N SER A 139 10.60 0.95 -13.59
CA SER A 139 10.30 -0.47 -13.37
C SER A 139 10.74 -1.30 -14.58
N ARG A 140 11.33 -2.48 -14.32
CA ARG A 140 11.64 -3.48 -15.37
C ARG A 140 10.37 -4.03 -16.03
N SER A 141 9.18 -3.68 -15.52
CA SER A 141 7.90 -4.02 -16.15
C SER A 141 7.71 -3.26 -17.47
N PRO A 142 7.36 -3.96 -18.58
CA PRO A 142 7.04 -3.31 -19.85
C PRO A 142 5.86 -2.33 -19.75
N PHE A 143 5.05 -2.42 -18.69
CA PHE A 143 3.88 -1.57 -18.44
C PHE A 143 4.15 -0.38 -17.51
N ALA A 144 5.33 -0.30 -16.88
CA ALA A 144 5.68 0.77 -15.95
C ALA A 144 7.07 1.36 -16.25
N LYS A 145 7.26 1.86 -17.48
CA LYS A 145 8.53 2.47 -17.95
C LYS A 145 8.96 3.75 -17.20
N ARG A 146 8.17 4.24 -16.24
CA ARG A 146 8.48 5.45 -15.45
C ARG A 146 9.08 5.07 -14.09
N PRO A 147 9.88 5.96 -13.47
CA PRO A 147 10.31 5.78 -12.09
C PRO A 147 9.09 5.51 -11.20
N VAL A 148 9.17 4.45 -10.39
CA VAL A 148 8.05 3.97 -9.57
C VAL A 148 7.65 4.99 -8.52
N LEU A 149 8.62 5.74 -7.98
CA LEU A 149 8.38 6.89 -7.12
C LEU A 149 8.77 8.18 -7.85
N SER A 150 7.83 8.73 -8.63
CA SER A 150 7.98 10.07 -9.20
C SER A 150 7.47 11.14 -8.23
N GLU A 151 8.05 12.35 -8.26
CA GLU A 151 7.52 13.53 -7.58
C GLU A 151 6.09 13.82 -8.04
N ARG A 152 5.12 13.33 -7.28
CA ARG A 152 3.80 13.95 -7.15
C ARG A 152 3.77 14.58 -5.76
N ARG A 153 3.56 15.89 -5.69
CA ARG A 153 3.69 16.67 -4.45
C ARG A 153 2.56 16.34 -3.46
N GLY A 154 2.65 15.21 -2.76
CA GLY A 154 1.74 14.85 -1.67
C GLY A 154 0.25 14.86 -2.03
N GLY A 155 -0.62 14.63 -1.06
CA GLY A 155 -2.08 14.53 -1.25
C GLY A 155 -2.80 15.79 -1.75
N ARG A 156 -2.09 16.85 -2.16
CA ARG A 156 -2.68 18.14 -2.58
C ARG A 156 -2.23 18.65 -3.95
N ASP A 157 -1.56 17.82 -4.74
CA ASP A 157 -1.08 18.22 -6.08
C ASP A 157 -2.23 18.64 -7.02
N TRP A 158 -3.43 18.09 -6.80
CA TRP A 158 -4.64 18.40 -7.57
C TRP A 158 -5.02 19.89 -7.54
N VAL A 159 -4.70 20.62 -6.47
CA VAL A 159 -4.99 22.06 -6.33
C VAL A 159 -4.27 22.89 -7.40
N ASN A 160 -3.14 22.39 -7.92
CA ASN A 160 -2.39 23.05 -8.99
C ASN A 160 -3.00 22.84 -10.39
N HIS A 161 -3.93 21.91 -10.53
CA HIS A 161 -4.44 21.43 -11.82
C HIS A 161 -5.98 21.52 -11.95
N VAL A 162 -6.69 21.71 -10.84
CA VAL A 162 -8.15 21.69 -10.78
C VAL A 162 -8.63 23.05 -10.28
N THR A 163 -9.56 23.66 -11.03
CA THR A 163 -10.15 24.94 -10.63
C THR A 163 -11.12 24.76 -9.45
N PRO A 164 -11.40 25.82 -8.66
CA PRO A 164 -12.36 25.74 -7.57
C PRO A 164 -13.75 25.24 -8.00
N ASP A 165 -14.21 25.59 -9.21
CA ASP A 165 -15.48 25.10 -9.75
C ASP A 165 -15.46 23.60 -10.06
N MET A 166 -14.37 23.10 -10.64
CA MET A 166 -14.19 21.67 -10.89
C MET A 166 -14.14 20.88 -9.58
N ALA A 167 -13.43 21.40 -8.57
CA ALA A 167 -13.35 20.82 -7.24
C ALA A 167 -14.73 20.71 -6.61
N ARG A 168 -15.48 21.82 -6.53
CA ARG A 168 -16.86 21.84 -6.01
C ARG A 168 -17.77 20.84 -6.71
N ARG A 169 -17.66 20.72 -8.04
CA ARG A 169 -18.47 19.77 -8.81
C ARG A 169 -18.12 18.32 -8.47
N LEU A 170 -16.84 18.01 -8.30
CA LEU A 170 -16.39 16.69 -7.87
C LEU A 170 -16.84 16.39 -6.44
N ASP A 171 -16.69 17.34 -5.51
CA ASP A 171 -17.13 17.20 -4.12
C ASP A 171 -18.63 16.90 -4.04
N ALA A 172 -19.46 17.62 -4.80
CA ALA A 172 -20.90 17.38 -4.85
C ALA A 172 -21.25 15.97 -5.39
N ILE A 173 -20.57 15.51 -6.43
CA ILE A 173 -20.76 14.16 -6.99
C ILE A 173 -20.35 13.11 -5.95
N VAL A 174 -19.20 13.29 -5.30
CA VAL A 174 -18.68 12.37 -4.29
C VAL A 174 -19.64 12.32 -3.09
N GLU A 175 -20.09 13.47 -2.58
CA GLU A 175 -21.04 13.53 -1.48
C GLU A 175 -22.38 12.86 -1.84
N GLU A 176 -22.90 13.08 -3.05
CA GLU A 176 -24.13 12.44 -3.52
C GLU A 176 -23.97 10.92 -3.59
N LYS A 177 -22.89 10.43 -4.22
CA LYS A 177 -22.67 8.99 -4.41
C LYS A 177 -22.31 8.25 -3.12
N LEU A 178 -21.72 8.94 -2.15
CA LEU A 178 -21.35 8.36 -0.86
C LEU A 178 -22.39 8.59 0.22
N ARG A 179 -23.45 9.36 -0.06
CA ARG A 179 -24.53 9.63 0.89
C ARG A 179 -25.09 8.33 1.45
N GLY A 180 -25.14 8.21 2.77
CA GLY A 180 -25.66 7.02 3.47
C GLY A 180 -24.72 5.81 3.47
N SER A 181 -23.56 5.86 2.81
CA SER A 181 -22.61 4.75 2.78
C SER A 181 -21.70 4.67 4.02
N GLY A 182 -21.72 5.72 4.86
CA GLY A 182 -20.78 5.93 5.97
C GLY A 182 -19.40 6.42 5.53
N LEU A 183 -19.23 6.73 4.24
CA LEU A 183 -18.00 7.28 3.67
C LEU A 183 -18.05 8.80 3.60
N SER A 184 -16.98 9.43 4.04
CA SER A 184 -16.69 10.84 3.77
C SER A 184 -15.23 11.01 3.38
N PHE A 185 -15.00 12.03 2.57
CA PHE A 185 -13.68 12.54 2.22
C PHE A 185 -13.63 13.98 2.74
N ALA A 186 -12.54 14.35 3.41
CA ALA A 186 -12.35 15.66 4.04
C ALA A 186 -11.33 16.49 3.25
#